data_AF-A0A2I2YL10-F1
#
_entry.id   AF-A0A2I2YL10-F1
#
_cell.length_a   1.000
_cell.length_b   1.000
_cell.length_c   1.000
_cell.angle_alpha   90.00
_cell.angle_beta   90.00
_cell.angle_gamma   90.00
#
_symmetry.space_group_name_H-M   'P 1'
#
loop_
_entity.id
_entity.type
_entity.pdbx_description
1 polymer ?
#
loop_
_entity_poly.entity_id
_entity_poly.type
_entity_poly.pdbx_seq_one_letter_code
_entity_poly.pdbx_strand_id
1 'polypeptide(L)'
;MVTEQEVDAIGQTLVDPRQPLQARFRALFTLRGLGGPGAIAWISQAFGDDSALLKHELAYCLGQMQDARAIPVLVDVLQDTRQEPMVRHEAGEALGAIGDPEVLELLKQYSSDPVIEVAETCQLAVRRLEWLQQHGGEPAAGPYLSVDPAPPAEERNVGRLREALLDESRPLFERYRAMFALRNAGGEEAALALAEGEEGLLGWTWVKSCPPKRLVQVVTPGTHECDLIWK
;
A
#
# COMPACT_ATOMS: atom_id res chain seq x y z
N MET A 1 -27.63 -4.49 -3.62
CA MET A 1 -26.85 -4.02 -4.78
C MET A 1 -26.80 -2.53 -4.68
N VAL A 2 -25.60 -1.95 -4.66
CA VAL A 2 -25.40 -0.50 -4.70
C VAL A 2 -25.61 -0.04 -6.14
N THR A 3 -26.33 1.05 -6.31
CA THR A 3 -26.67 1.65 -7.60
C THR A 3 -25.54 2.55 -8.10
N GLU A 4 -25.46 2.78 -9.41
CA GLU A 4 -24.50 3.73 -9.99
C GLU A 4 -24.65 5.14 -9.38
N GLN A 5 -25.90 5.55 -9.10
CA GLN A 5 -26.19 6.83 -8.44
C GLN A 5 -25.60 6.93 -7.03
N GLU A 6 -25.59 5.82 -6.28
CA GLU A 6 -24.96 5.79 -4.95
C GLU A 6 -23.44 5.87 -5.06
N VAL A 7 -22.82 5.17 -6.03
CA VAL A 7 -21.38 5.30 -6.31
C VAL A 7 -21.03 6.75 -6.66
N ASP A 8 -21.83 7.41 -7.49
CA ASP A 8 -21.63 8.80 -7.89
C ASP A 8 -21.72 9.78 -6.72
N ALA A 9 -22.69 9.59 -5.82
CA ALA A 9 -22.83 10.44 -4.64
C ALA A 9 -21.61 10.32 -3.69
N ILE A 10 -21.07 9.11 -3.55
CA ILE A 10 -19.86 8.87 -2.76
C ILE A 10 -18.65 9.50 -3.46
N GLY A 11 -18.51 9.31 -4.77
CA GLY A 11 -17.47 9.92 -5.59
C GLY A 11 -17.44 11.45 -5.53
N GLN A 12 -18.61 12.09 -5.60
CA GLN A 12 -18.76 13.54 -5.41
C GLN A 12 -18.26 14.00 -4.04
N THR A 13 -18.49 13.21 -2.99
CA THR A 13 -17.97 13.50 -1.64
C THR A 13 -16.44 13.42 -1.61
N LEU A 14 -15.84 12.44 -2.30
CA LEU A 14 -14.39 12.27 -2.36
C LEU A 14 -13.69 13.47 -3.02
N VAL A 15 -14.23 13.97 -4.13
CA VAL A 15 -13.58 15.04 -4.93
C VAL A 15 -13.93 16.47 -4.48
N ASP A 16 -14.87 16.66 -3.57
CA ASP A 16 -15.27 18.01 -3.11
C ASP A 16 -14.30 18.54 -2.03
N PRO A 17 -13.46 19.56 -2.33
CA PRO A 17 -12.49 20.10 -1.38
C PRO A 17 -13.17 20.86 -0.22
N ARG A 18 -14.47 21.16 -0.32
CA ARG A 18 -15.24 21.78 0.78
C ARG A 18 -15.65 20.75 1.83
N GLN A 19 -15.57 19.46 1.53
CA GLN A 19 -15.86 18.41 2.50
C GLN A 19 -14.69 18.25 3.46
N PRO A 20 -14.94 17.97 4.76
CA PRO A 20 -13.89 17.66 5.70
C PRO A 20 -13.08 16.44 5.24
N LEU A 21 -11.76 16.46 5.42
CA LEU A 21 -10.87 15.38 4.99
C LEU A 21 -11.30 14.00 5.50
N GLN A 22 -11.83 13.92 6.72
CA GLN A 22 -12.45 12.70 7.27
C GLN A 22 -13.57 12.13 6.39
N ALA A 23 -14.47 12.98 5.89
CA ALA A 23 -15.58 12.55 5.05
C ALA A 23 -15.09 12.04 3.69
N ARG A 24 -14.05 12.70 3.17
CA ARG A 24 -13.38 12.31 1.92
C ARG A 24 -12.69 10.95 2.05
N PHE A 25 -11.97 10.69 3.15
CA PHE A 25 -11.41 9.37 3.43
C PHE A 25 -12.48 8.29 3.57
N ARG A 26 -13.59 8.57 4.28
CA ARG A 26 -14.71 7.62 4.37
C ARG A 26 -15.29 7.29 2.99
N ALA A 27 -15.43 8.30 2.13
CA ALA A 27 -15.88 8.09 0.76
C ALA A 27 -14.89 7.22 -0.03
N LEU A 28 -13.58 7.52 0.05
CA LEU A 28 -12.52 6.73 -0.56
C LEU A 28 -12.57 5.25 -0.16
N PHE A 29 -12.57 4.95 1.14
CA PHE A 29 -12.61 3.56 1.63
C PHE A 29 -13.91 2.84 1.25
N THR A 30 -15.02 3.58 1.18
CA THR A 30 -16.28 3.02 0.70
C THR A 30 -16.18 2.67 -0.79
N LEU A 31 -15.62 3.55 -1.62
CA LEU A 31 -15.39 3.27 -3.05
C LEU A 31 -14.45 2.07 -3.25
N ARG A 32 -13.37 1.97 -2.46
CA ARG A 32 -12.48 0.79 -2.45
C ARG A 32 -13.27 -0.49 -2.19
N GLY A 33 -14.10 -0.51 -1.14
CA GLY A 33 -14.90 -1.68 -0.78
C GLY A 33 -15.98 -2.05 -1.80
N LEU A 34 -16.54 -1.07 -2.51
CA LEU A 34 -17.49 -1.31 -3.60
C LEU A 34 -16.82 -1.84 -4.86
N GLY A 35 -15.64 -1.31 -5.18
CA GLY A 35 -14.86 -1.63 -6.36
C GLY A 35 -15.55 -1.34 -7.69
N GLY A 36 -14.98 -1.87 -8.77
CA GLY A 36 -15.53 -1.73 -10.10
C GLY A 36 -15.17 -0.42 -10.82
N PRO A 37 -15.58 -0.28 -12.09
CA PRO A 37 -15.07 0.78 -12.97
C PRO A 37 -15.49 2.18 -12.53
N GLY A 38 -16.71 2.34 -11.99
CA GLY A 38 -17.18 3.63 -11.47
C GLY A 38 -16.38 4.10 -10.25
N ALA A 39 -16.10 3.19 -9.30
CA ALA A 39 -15.27 3.50 -8.15
C ALA A 39 -13.84 3.89 -8.56
N ILE A 40 -13.24 3.12 -9.47
CA ILE A 40 -11.90 3.41 -10.01
C ILE A 40 -11.87 4.78 -10.67
N ALA A 41 -12.89 5.13 -11.48
CA ALA A 41 -12.96 6.42 -12.14
C ALA A 41 -13.00 7.58 -11.13
N TRP A 42 -13.81 7.47 -10.07
CA TRP A 42 -13.90 8.50 -9.03
C TRP A 42 -12.61 8.64 -8.22
N ILE A 43 -11.98 7.51 -7.85
CA ILE A 43 -10.69 7.52 -7.13
C ILE A 43 -9.59 8.13 -8.03
N SER A 44 -9.56 7.75 -9.32
CA SER A 44 -8.61 8.27 -10.31
C SER A 44 -8.74 9.78 -10.51
N GLN A 45 -9.97 10.31 -10.54
CA GLN A 45 -10.21 11.74 -10.68
C GLN A 45 -9.66 12.55 -9.49
N ALA A 46 -9.60 11.96 -8.30
CA ALA A 46 -9.18 12.65 -7.08
C ALA A 46 -7.66 12.90 -7.00
N PHE A 47 -6.83 12.36 -7.91
CA PHE A 47 -5.39 12.65 -7.95
C PHE A 47 -5.04 14.10 -8.30
N GLY A 48 -6.02 14.90 -8.71
CA GLY A 48 -5.89 16.36 -8.87
C GLY A 48 -5.96 17.15 -7.56
N ASP A 49 -6.08 16.50 -6.40
CA ASP A 49 -6.16 17.17 -5.09
C ASP A 49 -4.80 17.69 -4.60
N ASP A 50 -4.83 18.78 -3.83
CA ASP A 50 -3.63 19.39 -3.25
C ASP A 50 -3.07 18.60 -2.04
N SER A 51 -3.85 17.70 -1.44
CA SER A 51 -3.43 16.89 -0.30
C SER A 51 -2.61 15.68 -0.74
N ALA A 52 -1.29 15.75 -0.57
CA ALA A 52 -0.39 14.62 -0.80
C ALA A 52 -0.78 13.37 0.02
N LEU A 53 -1.27 13.55 1.25
CA LEU A 53 -1.78 12.46 2.09
C LEU A 53 -3.00 11.78 1.47
N LEU A 54 -3.95 12.55 0.93
CA LEU A 54 -5.11 11.97 0.25
C LEU A 54 -4.66 11.22 -0.99
N LYS A 55 -3.82 11.83 -1.83
CA LYS A 55 -3.32 11.23 -3.08
C LYS A 55 -2.58 9.91 -2.84
N HIS A 56 -1.76 9.82 -1.80
CA HIS A 56 -1.16 8.57 -1.36
C HIS A 56 -2.25 7.52 -1.08
N GLU A 57 -3.24 7.82 -0.25
CA GLU A 57 -4.32 6.87 0.05
C GLU A 57 -5.15 6.46 -1.17
N LEU A 58 -5.31 7.33 -2.16
CA LEU A 58 -5.95 6.98 -3.44
C LEU A 58 -5.18 5.85 -4.14
N ALA A 59 -3.86 6.00 -4.27
CA ALA A 59 -3.00 5.00 -4.89
C ALA A 59 -3.03 3.68 -4.10
N TYR A 60 -2.92 3.76 -2.77
CA TYR A 60 -3.05 2.60 -1.89
C TYR A 60 -4.37 1.86 -2.13
N CYS A 61 -5.51 2.57 -2.10
CA CYS A 61 -6.83 1.97 -2.32
C CYS A 61 -6.94 1.30 -3.70
N LEU A 62 -6.43 1.93 -4.76
CA LEU A 62 -6.42 1.33 -6.10
C LEU A 62 -5.57 0.04 -6.13
N GLY A 63 -4.42 0.02 -5.47
CA GLY A 63 -3.58 -1.18 -5.34
C GLY A 63 -4.31 -2.31 -4.61
N GLN A 64 -4.94 -2.00 -3.48
CA GLN A 64 -5.69 -2.96 -2.68
C GLN A 64 -6.95 -3.50 -3.38
N MET A 65 -7.46 -2.82 -4.40
CA MET A 65 -8.56 -3.31 -5.23
C MET A 65 -8.13 -4.40 -6.22
N GLN A 66 -6.83 -4.51 -6.51
CA GLN A 66 -6.24 -5.47 -7.45
C GLN A 66 -6.91 -5.50 -8.84
N ASP A 67 -7.42 -4.35 -9.28
CA ASP A 67 -8.14 -4.23 -10.54
C ASP A 67 -7.25 -3.57 -11.60
N ALA A 68 -6.90 -4.33 -12.64
CA ALA A 68 -6.02 -3.87 -13.72
C ALA A 68 -6.51 -2.60 -14.43
N ARG A 69 -7.80 -2.24 -14.32
CA ARG A 69 -8.32 -0.97 -14.86
C ARG A 69 -7.71 0.26 -14.20
N ALA A 70 -7.12 0.13 -13.00
CA ALA A 70 -6.42 1.20 -12.32
C ALA A 70 -4.98 1.40 -12.80
N ILE A 71 -4.40 0.47 -13.58
CA ILE A 71 -3.01 0.55 -14.04
C ILE A 71 -2.72 1.87 -14.77
N PRO A 72 -3.52 2.34 -15.75
CA PRO A 72 -3.20 3.56 -16.49
C PRO A 72 -2.99 4.79 -15.60
N VAL A 73 -3.87 5.02 -14.61
CA VAL A 73 -3.73 6.18 -13.70
C VAL A 73 -2.52 6.03 -12.77
N LEU A 74 -2.23 4.82 -12.30
CA LEU A 74 -1.08 4.57 -11.43
C LEU A 74 0.25 4.73 -12.18
N VAL A 75 0.29 4.34 -13.45
CA VAL A 75 1.43 4.61 -14.34
C VAL A 75 1.63 6.11 -14.49
N ASP A 76 0.57 6.87 -14.81
CA ASP A 76 0.65 8.33 -14.96
C ASP A 76 1.18 9.00 -13.67
N VAL A 77 0.71 8.55 -12.50
CA VAL A 77 1.14 9.08 -11.20
C VAL A 77 2.60 8.74 -10.88
N LEU A 78 3.05 7.51 -11.13
CA LEU A 78 4.45 7.10 -10.91
C LEU A 78 5.43 7.92 -11.77
N GLN A 79 5.06 8.18 -13.02
CA GLN A 79 5.88 8.89 -14.01
C GLN A 79 5.90 10.41 -13.80
N ASP A 80 4.87 10.99 -13.16
CA ASP A 80 4.78 12.44 -12.98
C ASP A 80 5.72 12.94 -11.87
N THR A 81 6.89 13.42 -12.28
CA THR A 81 7.89 14.04 -11.38
C THR A 81 7.40 15.31 -10.65
N ARG A 82 6.21 15.84 -10.98
CA ARG A 82 5.57 16.94 -10.23
C ARG A 82 4.75 16.44 -9.05
N GLN A 83 4.40 15.15 -9.01
CA GLN A 83 3.79 14.53 -7.84
C GLN A 83 4.82 14.39 -6.73
N GLU A 84 4.36 14.43 -5.48
CA GLU A 84 5.22 14.27 -4.32
C GLU A 84 5.82 12.85 -4.31
N PRO A 85 7.08 12.69 -3.84
CA PRO A 85 7.71 11.38 -3.64
C PRO A 85 6.80 10.34 -2.98
N MET A 86 5.99 10.77 -2.00
CA MET A 86 5.05 9.91 -1.28
C MET A 86 3.99 9.27 -2.17
N VAL A 87 3.45 10.07 -3.08
CA VAL A 87 2.38 9.63 -3.99
C VAL A 87 2.97 8.72 -5.06
N ARG A 88 4.17 9.06 -5.55
CA ARG A 88 4.89 8.27 -6.55
C ARG A 88 5.30 6.89 -6.04
N HIS A 89 5.82 6.79 -4.81
CA HIS A 89 6.17 5.47 -4.26
C HIS A 89 4.90 4.62 -4.11
N GLU A 90 3.81 5.20 -3.61
CA GLU A 90 2.57 4.46 -3.38
C GLU A 90 1.96 3.99 -4.69
N ALA A 91 2.08 4.76 -5.77
CA ALA A 91 1.70 4.30 -7.10
C ALA A 91 2.54 3.10 -7.57
N GLY A 92 3.86 3.10 -7.32
CA GLY A 92 4.73 1.96 -7.58
C GLY A 92 4.35 0.71 -6.77
N GLU A 93 4.02 0.88 -5.49
CA GLU A 93 3.53 -0.20 -4.62
C GLU A 93 2.21 -0.77 -5.12
N ALA A 94 1.25 0.11 -5.44
CA ALA A 94 -0.06 -0.24 -5.94
C ALA A 94 0.01 -1.05 -7.25
N LEU A 95 0.91 -0.68 -8.17
CA LEU A 95 1.18 -1.46 -9.38
C LEU A 95 1.68 -2.88 -9.05
N GLY A 96 2.56 -3.03 -8.06
CA GLY A 96 3.00 -4.33 -7.55
C GLY A 96 1.88 -5.12 -6.84
N ALA A 97 0.98 -4.44 -6.14
CA ALA A 97 -0.17 -5.04 -5.47
C ALA A 97 -1.24 -5.54 -6.45
N ILE A 98 -1.46 -4.85 -7.56
CA ILE A 98 -2.34 -5.32 -8.65
C ILE A 98 -1.83 -6.63 -9.24
N GLY A 99 -0.51 -6.85 -9.29
CA GLY A 99 0.05 -8.14 -9.64
C GLY A 99 0.10 -8.43 -11.16
N ASP A 100 -0.17 -7.43 -12.01
CA ASP A 100 -0.18 -7.59 -13.45
C ASP A 100 1.26 -7.63 -14.02
N PRO A 101 1.66 -8.68 -14.77
CA PRO A 101 3.01 -8.76 -15.32
C PRO A 101 3.32 -7.71 -16.40
N GLU A 102 2.32 -7.06 -17.00
CA GLU A 102 2.53 -6.04 -18.04
C GLU A 102 3.28 -4.80 -17.51
N VAL A 103 3.20 -4.52 -16.21
CA VAL A 103 3.88 -3.37 -15.58
C VAL A 103 5.32 -3.68 -15.14
N LEU A 104 5.79 -4.92 -15.31
CA LEU A 104 7.09 -5.36 -14.81
C LEU A 104 8.26 -4.54 -15.38
N GLU A 105 8.28 -4.30 -16.69
CA GLU A 105 9.36 -3.54 -17.33
C GLU A 105 9.34 -2.06 -16.92
N LEU A 106 8.16 -1.48 -16.69
CA LEU A 106 8.02 -0.14 -16.14
C LEU A 106 8.59 -0.08 -14.72
N LEU A 107 8.23 -1.03 -13.85
CA LEU A 107 8.75 -1.06 -12.48
C LEU A 107 10.26 -1.29 -12.44
N LYS A 108 10.83 -2.08 -13.36
CA LYS A 108 12.29 -2.22 -13.52
C LYS A 108 12.94 -0.90 -13.92
N GLN A 109 12.33 -0.12 -14.82
CA GLN A 109 12.82 1.21 -15.18
C GLN A 109 12.86 2.14 -13.95
N TYR A 110 11.79 2.15 -13.14
CA TYR A 110 11.71 3.00 -11.95
C TYR A 110 12.45 2.45 -10.73
N SER A 111 12.97 1.22 -10.77
CA SER A 111 13.83 0.65 -9.73
C SER A 111 15.17 1.38 -9.56
N SER A 112 15.51 2.29 -10.47
CA SER A 112 16.66 3.19 -10.40
C SER A 112 16.26 4.67 -10.40
N ASP A 113 15.05 5.02 -9.94
CA ASP A 113 14.60 6.40 -9.79
C ASP A 113 15.57 7.20 -8.88
N PRO A 114 15.83 8.49 -9.16
CA PRO A 114 16.66 9.31 -8.28
C PRO A 114 16.03 9.55 -6.90
N VAL A 115 14.71 9.40 -6.76
CA VAL A 115 14.01 9.42 -5.47
C VAL A 115 14.07 8.02 -4.88
N ILE A 116 14.84 7.89 -3.80
CA ILE A 116 15.19 6.60 -3.20
C ILE A 116 13.94 5.79 -2.81
N GLU A 117 12.92 6.46 -2.27
CA GLU A 117 11.67 5.81 -1.87
C GLU A 117 10.90 5.22 -3.06
N VAL A 118 10.94 5.88 -4.21
CA VAL A 118 10.31 5.37 -5.44
C VAL A 118 11.10 4.18 -5.99
N ALA A 119 12.43 4.30 -6.02
CA ALA A 119 13.31 3.25 -6.50
C ALA A 119 13.14 1.96 -5.70
N GLU A 120 13.16 2.08 -4.38
CA GLU A 120 13.08 0.97 -3.44
C GLU A 120 11.74 0.25 -3.47
N THR A 121 10.64 1.02 -3.49
CA THR A 121 9.30 0.43 -3.64
C THR A 121 9.13 -0.25 -5.00
N CYS A 122 9.67 0.32 -6.09
CA CYS A 122 9.64 -0.34 -7.39
C CYS A 122 10.48 -1.62 -7.40
N GLN A 123 11.63 -1.66 -6.72
CA GLN A 123 12.41 -2.89 -6.55
C GLN A 123 11.60 -3.96 -5.81
N LEU A 124 10.90 -3.60 -4.72
CA LEU A 124 10.01 -4.51 -4.01
C LEU A 124 8.89 -5.04 -4.91
N ALA A 125 8.23 -4.15 -5.66
CA ALA A 125 7.17 -4.50 -6.59
C ALA A 125 7.66 -5.46 -7.70
N VAL A 126 8.85 -5.22 -8.28
CA VAL A 126 9.49 -6.15 -9.22
C VAL A 126 9.68 -7.52 -8.59
N ARG A 127 10.27 -7.58 -7.38
CA ARG A 127 10.52 -8.86 -6.69
C ARG A 127 9.23 -9.59 -6.35
N ARG A 128 8.16 -8.86 -6.01
CA ARG A 128 6.83 -9.40 -5.79
C ARG A 128 6.26 -10.04 -7.07
N LEU A 129 6.27 -9.31 -8.19
CA LEU A 129 5.76 -9.83 -9.47
C LEU A 129 6.53 -11.07 -9.93
N GLU A 130 7.87 -11.04 -9.84
CA GLU A 130 8.72 -12.20 -10.15
C GLU A 130 8.39 -13.40 -9.25
N TRP A 131 8.14 -13.15 -7.96
CA TRP A 131 7.72 -14.19 -7.02
C TRP A 131 6.36 -14.79 -7.41
N LEU A 132 5.36 -13.97 -7.75
CA LEU A 132 4.03 -14.42 -8.17
C LEU A 132 4.10 -15.30 -9.43
N GLN A 133 4.92 -14.92 -10.41
CA GLN A 133 5.15 -15.70 -11.63
C GLN A 133 5.78 -17.07 -11.34
N GLN A 134 6.67 -17.15 -10.34
CA GLN A 134 7.34 -18.39 -9.94
C GLN A 134 6.43 -19.33 -9.13
N HIS A 135 5.49 -18.78 -8.36
CA HIS A 135 4.67 -19.53 -7.39
C HIS A 135 3.22 -19.75 -7.84
N GLY A 136 2.84 -19.25 -9.02
CA GLY A 136 1.54 -19.51 -9.63
C GLY A 136 0.39 -18.65 -9.09
N GLY A 137 0.70 -17.48 -8.55
CA GLY A 137 -0.30 -16.51 -8.07
C GLY A 137 -0.12 -16.09 -6.61
N GLU A 138 -1.14 -15.41 -6.09
CA GLU A 138 -1.15 -14.87 -4.72
C GLU A 138 -1.03 -15.98 -3.67
N PRO A 139 -0.28 -15.75 -2.57
CA PRO A 139 -0.33 -16.65 -1.43
C PRO A 139 -1.75 -16.64 -0.83
N ALA A 140 -2.05 -17.66 -0.02
CA ALA A 140 -3.28 -17.67 0.76
C ALA A 140 -3.41 -16.37 1.55
N ALA A 141 -4.60 -15.75 1.49
CA ALA A 141 -4.87 -14.48 2.16
C ALA A 141 -4.48 -14.57 3.65
N GLY A 142 -3.63 -13.64 4.08
CA GLY A 142 -3.26 -13.51 5.48
C GLY A 142 -4.46 -13.09 6.33
N PRO A 143 -4.29 -13.09 7.67
CA PRO A 143 -5.38 -12.73 8.59
C PRO A 143 -5.86 -11.27 8.48
N TYR A 144 -5.17 -10.43 7.69
CA TYR A 144 -5.39 -8.98 7.63
C TYR A 144 -6.08 -8.49 6.34
N LEU A 145 -6.50 -9.39 5.42
CA LEU A 145 -7.23 -9.05 4.18
C LEU A 145 -6.62 -7.88 3.38
N SER A 146 -5.30 -7.70 3.49
CA SER A 146 -4.50 -6.71 2.78
C SER A 146 -3.60 -7.39 1.77
N VAL A 147 -3.33 -6.70 0.66
CA VAL A 147 -2.30 -7.10 -0.29
C VAL A 147 -0.97 -6.54 0.20
N ASP A 148 -0.08 -7.42 0.63
CA ASP A 148 1.22 -7.03 1.18
C ASP A 148 2.28 -6.90 0.06
N PRO A 149 3.23 -5.94 0.15
CA PRO A 149 4.34 -5.79 -0.78
C PRO A 149 5.23 -7.01 -0.93
N ALA A 150 5.25 -7.90 0.07
CA ALA A 150 5.92 -9.19 -0.01
C ALA A 150 5.07 -10.28 0.65
N PRO A 151 5.04 -11.50 0.09
CA PRO A 151 4.36 -12.64 0.72
C PRO A 151 5.07 -12.99 2.05
N PRO A 152 4.36 -13.44 3.09
CA PRO A 152 5.01 -13.86 4.33
C PRO A 152 6.02 -15.00 4.08
N ALA A 153 7.13 -15.00 4.81
CA ALA A 153 8.07 -16.11 4.81
C ALA A 153 7.42 -17.40 5.32
N GLU A 154 7.87 -18.55 4.81
CA GLU A 154 7.39 -19.88 5.29
C GLU A 154 7.89 -20.22 6.71
N GLU A 155 8.96 -19.55 7.14
CA GLU A 155 9.53 -19.70 8.48
C GLU A 155 8.53 -19.32 9.56
N ARG A 156 8.48 -20.11 10.64
CA ARG A 156 7.52 -19.95 11.75
C ARG A 156 8.20 -19.62 13.08
N ASN A 157 9.51 -19.80 13.18
CA ASN A 157 10.25 -19.47 14.38
C ASN A 157 10.48 -17.96 14.48
N VAL A 158 9.86 -17.34 15.50
CA VAL A 158 9.95 -15.89 15.74
C VAL A 158 11.39 -15.40 15.87
N GLY A 159 12.28 -16.15 16.53
CA GLY A 159 13.69 -15.79 16.66
C GLY A 159 14.41 -15.69 15.31
N ARG A 160 14.24 -16.70 14.45
CA ARG A 160 14.83 -16.69 13.10
C ARG A 160 14.24 -15.61 12.20
N LEU A 161 12.94 -15.34 12.33
CA LEU A 161 12.29 -14.25 11.61
C LEU A 161 12.81 -12.89 12.07
N ARG A 162 13.00 -12.69 13.38
CA ARG A 162 13.61 -11.48 13.95
C ARG A 162 15.04 -11.29 13.44
N GLU A 163 15.86 -12.34 13.45
CA GLU A 163 17.21 -12.29 12.87
C GLU A 163 17.18 -11.89 11.39
N ALA A 164 16.27 -12.47 10.60
CA ALA A 164 16.12 -12.12 9.20
C ALA A 164 15.64 -10.67 8.97
N LEU A 165 14.77 -10.15 9.83
CA LEU A 165 14.25 -8.78 9.77
C LEU A 165 15.35 -7.73 10.04
N LEU A 166 16.19 -8.01 11.04
CA LEU A 166 17.25 -7.11 11.53
C LEU A 166 18.56 -7.17 10.73
N ASP A 167 18.73 -8.19 9.87
CA ASP A 167 19.93 -8.36 9.07
C ASP A 167 19.93 -7.42 7.85
N GLU A 168 20.58 -6.25 7.99
CA GLU A 168 20.71 -5.24 6.94
C GLU A 168 21.48 -5.72 5.70
N SER A 169 22.19 -6.84 5.77
CA SER A 169 22.86 -7.42 4.61
C SER A 169 21.90 -8.19 3.69
N ARG A 170 20.68 -8.49 4.16
CA ARG A 170 19.67 -9.19 3.38
C ARG A 170 18.94 -8.27 2.40
N PRO A 171 18.52 -8.79 1.24
CA PRO A 171 17.62 -8.06 0.35
C PRO A 171 16.35 -7.61 1.08
N LEU A 172 15.91 -6.39 0.80
CA LEU A 172 14.72 -5.79 1.42
C LEU A 172 13.48 -6.67 1.32
N PHE A 173 13.28 -7.30 0.16
CA PHE A 173 12.19 -8.24 -0.05
C PHE A 173 12.16 -9.35 1.02
N GLU A 174 13.28 -10.00 1.31
CA GLU A 174 13.34 -11.08 2.32
C GLU A 174 13.09 -10.55 3.75
N ARG A 175 13.56 -9.33 4.05
CA ARG A 175 13.27 -8.67 5.34
C ARG A 175 11.77 -8.39 5.47
N TYR A 176 11.11 -7.95 4.40
CA TYR A 176 9.66 -7.74 4.37
C TYR A 176 8.88 -9.05 4.52
N ARG A 177 9.33 -10.13 3.85
CA ARG A 177 8.72 -11.46 4.05
C ARG A 177 8.78 -11.90 5.51
N ALA A 178 9.91 -11.65 6.18
CA ALA A 178 10.06 -11.93 7.61
C ALA A 178 9.15 -11.06 8.48
N MET A 179 9.05 -9.76 8.18
CA MET A 179 8.14 -8.82 8.84
C MET A 179 6.68 -9.27 8.74
N PHE A 180 6.20 -9.64 7.55
CA PHE A 180 4.83 -10.10 7.38
C PHE A 180 4.57 -11.47 8.01
N ALA A 181 5.57 -12.36 8.05
CA ALA A 181 5.47 -13.60 8.81
C ALA A 181 5.37 -13.35 10.33
N LEU A 182 6.14 -12.40 10.89
CA LEU A 182 6.04 -11.98 12.29
C LEU A 182 4.67 -11.37 12.59
N ARG A 183 4.19 -10.44 11.74
CA ARG A 183 2.86 -9.84 11.87
C ARG A 183 1.77 -10.92 11.89
N ASN A 184 1.86 -11.89 10.98
CA ASN A 184 0.87 -12.95 10.88
C ASN A 184 0.97 -13.98 12.02
N ALA A 185 2.15 -14.18 12.61
CA ALA A 185 2.33 -15.05 13.77
C ALA A 185 1.70 -14.46 15.05
N GLY A 186 1.83 -13.14 15.23
CA GLY A 186 1.33 -12.44 16.41
C GLY A 186 2.00 -12.88 17.72
N GLY A 187 1.44 -12.41 18.84
CA GLY A 187 2.00 -12.67 20.18
C GLY A 187 3.10 -11.68 20.59
N GLU A 188 3.46 -11.73 21.87
CA GLU A 188 4.38 -10.77 22.51
C GLU A 188 5.77 -10.77 21.86
N GLU A 189 6.36 -11.95 21.66
CA GLU A 189 7.69 -12.10 21.04
C GLU A 189 7.72 -11.54 19.61
N ALA A 190 6.68 -11.76 18.81
CA ALA A 190 6.63 -11.25 17.45
C ALA A 190 6.42 -9.73 17.42
N ALA A 191 5.61 -9.19 18.34
CA ALA A 191 5.42 -7.75 18.48
C ALA A 191 6.72 -7.04 18.90
N LEU A 192 7.48 -7.62 19.83
CA LEU A 192 8.80 -7.11 20.23
C LEU A 192 9.79 -7.15 19.06
N ALA A 193 9.85 -8.27 18.34
CA ALA A 193 10.70 -8.40 17.15
C ALA A 193 10.38 -7.34 16.08
N LEU A 194 9.09 -7.05 15.86
CA LEU A 194 8.65 -6.00 14.94
C LEU A 194 9.06 -4.61 15.43
N ALA A 195 8.87 -4.30 16.71
CA ALA A 195 9.25 -3.02 17.30
C ALA A 195 10.76 -2.75 17.18
N GLU A 196 11.59 -3.77 17.35
CA GLU A 196 13.03 -3.68 17.11
C GLU A 196 13.36 -3.52 15.62
N GLY A 197 12.62 -4.25 14.77
CA GLY A 197 12.73 -4.17 13.32
C GLY A 197 12.41 -2.79 12.76
N GLU A 198 11.47 -2.07 13.38
CA GLU A 198 11.18 -0.69 13.02
C GLU A 198 12.45 0.16 13.11
N GLU A 199 13.25 0.14 14.18
CA GLU A 199 14.47 0.96 14.23
C GLU A 199 15.46 0.70 13.05
N GLY A 200 15.54 -0.54 12.55
CA GLY A 200 16.36 -0.94 11.40
C GLY A 200 15.70 -0.82 10.02
N LEU A 201 14.37 -0.77 9.94
CA LEU A 201 13.60 -0.45 8.71
C LEU A 201 13.31 1.07 8.60
N LEU A 202 13.46 1.81 9.69
CA LEU A 202 13.37 3.27 9.76
C LEU A 202 14.71 3.96 9.44
N GLY A 203 15.73 3.19 9.03
CA GLY A 203 16.94 3.70 8.37
C GLY A 203 16.67 4.31 6.97
N TRP A 204 15.45 4.13 6.47
CA TRP A 204 14.94 4.63 5.20
C TRP A 204 14.37 6.02 5.51
N THR A 205 14.89 7.04 4.82
CA THR A 205 14.85 8.47 5.19
C THR A 205 13.46 9.06 5.45
N TRP A 206 12.40 8.38 5.03
CA TRP A 206 11.04 8.91 4.99
C TRP A 206 10.33 8.98 6.35
N VAL A 207 10.53 8.01 7.24
CA VAL A 207 9.83 8.04 8.54
C VAL A 207 10.45 9.02 9.52
N LYS A 208 11.74 9.34 9.36
CA LYS A 208 12.44 10.34 10.18
C LYS A 208 12.10 11.78 9.80
N SER A 209 11.63 12.02 8.57
CA SER A 209 11.22 13.33 8.05
C SER A 209 9.72 13.60 8.17
N CYS A 210 8.93 12.60 8.56
CA CYS A 210 7.50 12.76 8.85
C CYS A 210 7.29 13.27 10.30
N PRO A 211 6.47 14.30 10.55
CA PRO A 211 6.17 14.75 11.92
C PRO A 211 5.56 13.61 12.75
N PRO A 212 5.70 13.63 14.10
CA PRO A 212 5.35 12.52 14.97
C PRO A 212 3.91 12.04 14.74
N LYS A 213 3.78 10.80 14.24
CA LYS A 213 2.55 10.11 13.88
C LYS A 213 1.64 9.96 15.12
N ARG A 214 0.38 10.40 15.05
CA ARG A 214 -0.65 10.01 16.04
C ARG A 214 -1.60 9.02 15.38
N LEU A 215 -1.59 7.77 15.84
CA LEU A 215 -2.66 6.82 15.55
C LEU A 215 -4.00 7.43 15.96
N VAL A 216 -4.93 7.59 15.02
CA VAL A 216 -6.33 7.89 15.33
C VAL A 216 -7.17 6.71 14.88
N GLN A 217 -7.75 6.01 15.85
CA GLN A 217 -8.65 4.91 15.63
C GLN A 217 -9.94 5.44 14.99
N VAL A 218 -10.29 5.00 13.78
CA VAL A 218 -11.60 5.27 13.19
C VAL A 218 -12.37 3.95 13.17
N VAL A 219 -13.30 3.82 14.12
CA VAL A 219 -14.22 2.69 14.17
C VAL A 219 -15.37 2.96 13.20
N THR A 220 -15.54 2.09 12.21
CA THR A 220 -16.76 1.98 11.41
C THR A 220 -17.86 1.30 12.25
N PRO A 221 -19.03 1.92 12.48
CA PRO A 221 -20.10 1.27 13.20
C PRO A 221 -20.63 0.06 12.41
N GLY A 222 -20.43 -1.15 12.92
CA GLY A 222 -21.03 -2.38 12.39
C GLY A 222 -20.09 -3.35 11.66
N THR A 223 -18.80 -3.04 11.51
CA THR A 223 -17.79 -4.00 11.01
C THR A 223 -16.73 -4.25 12.09
N HIS A 224 -16.24 -5.49 12.19
CA HIS A 224 -15.08 -5.85 13.03
C HIS A 224 -13.75 -5.53 12.31
N GLU A 225 -13.74 -4.54 11.41
CA GLU A 225 -12.55 -4.10 10.69
C GLU A 225 -12.02 -2.82 11.36
N CYS A 226 -10.76 -2.88 11.80
CA CYS A 226 -10.02 -1.71 12.26
C CYS A 226 -9.18 -1.20 11.10
N ASP A 227 -9.69 -0.22 10.36
CA ASP A 227 -8.88 0.52 9.40
C ASP A 227 -8.03 1.54 10.15
N LEU A 228 -6.72 1.35 10.09
CA LEU A 228 -5.73 2.30 10.60
C LEU A 228 -5.69 3.49 9.64
N ILE A 229 -6.30 4.61 10.02
CA ILE A 229 -6.25 5.85 9.23
C ILE A 229 -5.04 6.68 9.69
N TRP A 230 -4.15 6.95 8.73
CA TRP A 230 -2.97 7.80 8.90
C TRP A 230 -3.39 9.29 8.98
N LYS A 231 -2.90 10.00 10.00
CA LYS A 231 -3.04 11.47 10.16
C LYS A 231 -1.69 12.12 10.38
#